data_AF-D3BDN9-F1
#
_entry.id   AF-D3BDN9-F1
#
_cell.length_a   1.000
_cell.length_b   1.000
_cell.length_c   1.000
_cell.angle_alpha   90.00
_cell.angle_beta   90.00
_cell.angle_gamma   90.00
#
_symmetry.space_group_name_H-M   'P 1'
#
loop_
_entity.id
_entity.type
_entity.pdbx_description
1 polymer ?
#
loop_
_entity_poly.entity_id
_entity_poly.type
_entity_poly.pdbx_seq_one_letter_code
_entity_poly.pdbx_strand_id
1 'polypeptide(L)'
;MSIFNNNNEGPRPLDPNDVNELKDFNDINNGVNNNIIPIANINQFNGGRGGELPPDPDSNVDASANGVIQTENNTDIIELYPVSDNFTYFGSPSSVIPETYGERFTHNNRGVIDGDISMFNSKTELVNSEITSISYKKDIEKIAKSVGRLFIRYKDDKDNLFWFTGTGFCISRDKVVTAAQLVRPKKQNNDSTLTLDKIFIFFKSDATVEEEIELSTIEREEDFYELQPIVDLQQYQNHKLTYTKNQQHYNWSVQHSLEILQVVGNAPANAQYILPALPSIAHPILTNSDSNKFYLIGYPLYIEEDEFKRWYKDSRNNIDREYEINFNNLYKLASRYTKAFQRKTISFSEVADISDNELSAHQIPSLAGCSGGVIGSVRKGNQFLGIHIGGVESLFTNFAISVTHPLFYEIYKKYVLSDPSFLEKHEPILKPYINYCENILINNNKNNNNG
;
A
#
# COMPACT_ATOMS: atom_id res chain seq x y z
N MET A 1 52.81 -27.59 35.25
CA MET A 1 53.33 -27.86 33.91
C MET A 1 52.21 -27.61 32.89
N SER A 2 52.53 -26.93 31.79
CA SER A 2 51.70 -26.55 30.60
C SER A 2 50.44 -25.71 30.87
N ILE A 3 50.43 -24.39 30.68
CA ILE A 3 50.35 -23.60 29.42
C ILE A 3 49.05 -23.86 28.65
N PHE A 4 48.11 -22.90 28.72
CA PHE A 4 47.15 -22.60 27.64
C PHE A 4 47.04 -21.08 27.49
N ASN A 5 47.43 -20.61 26.29
CA ASN A 5 47.27 -19.23 25.83
C ASN A 5 45.82 -18.99 25.43
N ASN A 6 45.23 -17.91 25.93
CA ASN A 6 43.99 -17.32 25.41
C ASN A 6 44.36 -16.18 24.45
N ASN A 7 44.15 -16.36 23.15
CA ASN A 7 44.07 -15.27 22.18
C ASN A 7 42.60 -15.12 21.76
N ASN A 8 41.93 -14.14 22.36
CA ASN A 8 40.69 -13.56 21.85
C ASN A 8 41.07 -12.40 20.91
N GLU A 9 41.05 -12.63 19.59
CA GLU A 9 40.93 -11.55 18.61
C GLU A 9 39.48 -11.50 18.14
N GLY A 10 38.80 -10.39 18.45
CA GLY A 10 37.47 -10.09 17.91
C GLY A 10 37.52 -9.78 16.41
N PRO A 11 36.36 -9.75 15.72
CA PRO A 11 36.31 -9.48 14.29
C PRO A 11 36.81 -8.07 13.99
N ARG A 12 37.70 -7.96 12.99
CA ARG A 12 38.18 -6.68 12.46
C ARG A 12 37.04 -5.96 11.72
N PRO A 13 36.97 -4.62 11.81
CA PRO A 13 36.03 -3.85 11.01
C PRO A 13 36.41 -3.92 9.53
N LEU A 14 35.39 -3.99 8.66
CA LEU A 14 35.55 -4.01 7.21
C LEU A 14 36.09 -2.67 6.69
N ASP A 15 37.01 -2.77 5.73
CA ASP A 15 37.64 -1.64 5.04
C ASP A 15 36.64 -1.01 4.04
N PRO A 16 36.41 0.31 4.07
CA PRO A 16 35.49 1.00 3.18
C PRO A 16 35.94 1.06 1.70
N ASN A 17 37.06 0.45 1.32
CA ASN A 17 37.58 0.48 -0.06
C ASN A 17 37.29 -0.78 -0.90
N ASP A 18 36.60 -1.80 -0.37
CA ASP A 18 36.23 -3.02 -1.11
C ASP A 18 34.92 -2.87 -1.92
N VAL A 19 34.82 -1.81 -2.73
CA VAL A 19 33.73 -1.62 -3.70
C VAL A 19 34.30 -1.56 -5.11
N ASN A 20 34.63 -2.73 -5.67
CA ASN A 20 34.96 -2.89 -7.08
C ASN A 20 34.56 -4.29 -7.59
N GLU A 21 33.30 -4.66 -7.44
CA GLU A 21 32.69 -5.73 -8.24
C GLU A 21 31.25 -5.36 -8.58
N LEU A 22 31.06 -4.51 -9.59
CA LEU A 22 29.81 -4.32 -10.34
C LEU A 22 30.12 -3.48 -11.59
N LYS A 23 30.99 -4.00 -12.44
CA LYS A 23 31.19 -3.53 -13.82
C LYS A 23 31.24 -4.77 -14.70
N ASP A 24 30.08 -5.26 -15.09
CA ASP A 24 29.87 -6.12 -16.27
C ASP A 24 28.36 -6.37 -16.43
N PHE A 25 27.64 -5.33 -16.85
CA PHE A 25 26.26 -5.45 -17.34
C PHE A 25 26.10 -4.46 -18.49
N ASN A 26 26.71 -4.74 -19.64
CA ASN A 26 26.46 -3.98 -20.86
C ASN A 26 26.80 -4.73 -22.15
N ASP A 27 26.65 -6.06 -22.22
CA ASP A 27 26.85 -6.79 -23.48
C ASP A 27 26.12 -8.14 -23.56
N ILE A 28 24.78 -8.16 -23.47
CA ILE A 28 23.99 -9.27 -24.04
C ILE A 28 22.64 -8.72 -24.55
N ASN A 29 22.61 -8.27 -25.81
CA ASN A 29 21.37 -8.15 -26.58
C ASN A 29 21.67 -8.47 -28.04
N ASN A 30 21.55 -9.74 -28.40
CA ASN A 30 21.35 -10.18 -29.78
C ASN A 30 20.62 -11.52 -29.81
N GLY A 31 19.39 -11.49 -30.32
CA GLY A 31 18.76 -12.65 -30.95
C GLY A 31 17.65 -13.33 -30.18
N VAL A 32 16.43 -12.76 -30.19
CA VAL A 32 15.20 -13.57 -30.16
C VAL A 32 14.20 -12.98 -31.16
N ASN A 33 13.82 -13.83 -32.13
CA ASN A 33 12.87 -13.56 -33.20
C ASN A 33 11.45 -13.32 -32.67
N ASN A 34 10.85 -12.20 -33.05
CA ASN A 34 9.42 -11.92 -32.87
C ASN A 34 8.62 -12.62 -33.98
N ASN A 35 7.92 -13.70 -33.63
CA ASN A 35 6.82 -14.21 -34.45
C ASN A 35 5.54 -13.41 -34.15
N ILE A 36 5.21 -12.50 -35.05
CA ILE A 36 3.97 -11.73 -35.07
C ILE A 36 2.85 -12.64 -35.60
N ILE A 37 1.83 -12.89 -34.78
CA ILE A 37 0.56 -13.49 -35.21
C ILE A 37 -0.38 -12.37 -35.66
N PRO A 38 -0.95 -12.40 -36.88
CA PRO A 38 -1.86 -11.36 -37.35
C PRO A 38 -3.25 -11.51 -36.70
N ILE A 39 -3.75 -10.41 -36.12
CA ILE A 39 -5.14 -10.31 -35.66
C ILE A 39 -6.02 -10.07 -36.89
N ALA A 40 -6.96 -10.99 -37.12
CA ALA A 40 -7.95 -10.89 -38.19
C ALA A 40 -9.02 -9.85 -37.87
N ASN A 41 -9.27 -8.96 -38.84
CA ASN A 41 -10.42 -8.07 -38.88
C ASN A 41 -11.73 -8.87 -38.91
N ILE A 42 -12.61 -8.66 -37.93
CA ILE A 42 -13.99 -9.12 -37.96
C ILE A 42 -14.89 -7.88 -38.08
N ASN A 43 -15.19 -7.52 -39.33
CA ASN A 43 -16.35 -6.71 -39.70
C ASN A 43 -17.20 -7.57 -40.62
N GLN A 44 -18.34 -8.06 -40.15
CA GLN A 44 -19.51 -8.41 -40.95
C GLN A 44 -20.59 -9.00 -40.04
N PHE A 45 -21.65 -8.23 -39.79
CA PHE A 45 -22.99 -8.80 -39.66
C PHE A 45 -24.02 -7.82 -40.23
N ASN A 46 -24.56 -8.19 -41.39
CA ASN A 46 -25.76 -7.63 -41.98
C ASN A 46 -26.99 -8.21 -41.27
N GLY A 47 -27.96 -7.35 -40.96
CA GLY A 47 -29.29 -7.74 -40.52
C GLY A 47 -30.27 -6.59 -40.71
N GLY A 48 -30.89 -6.54 -41.89
CA GLY A 48 -31.85 -5.50 -42.27
C GLY A 48 -33.29 -5.75 -41.80
N ARG A 49 -34.08 -4.67 -41.89
CA ARG A 49 -35.54 -4.45 -41.92
C ARG A 49 -35.82 -3.23 -41.02
N GLY A 50 -36.31 -2.09 -41.50
CA GLY A 50 -37.27 -1.82 -42.57
C GLY A 50 -38.46 -1.12 -41.91
N GLY A 51 -38.57 0.20 -42.08
CA GLY A 51 -39.65 1.02 -41.51
C GLY A 51 -39.45 2.49 -41.82
N GLU A 52 -40.06 2.93 -42.93
CA GLU A 52 -40.14 4.33 -43.39
C GLU A 52 -41.10 5.15 -42.53
N LEU A 53 -40.74 6.39 -42.23
CA LEU A 53 -41.66 7.50 -41.92
C LEU A 53 -41.06 8.83 -42.47
N PRO A 54 -41.91 9.82 -42.80
CA PRO A 54 -41.67 10.80 -43.88
C PRO A 54 -40.84 12.03 -43.45
N PRO A 55 -40.36 12.85 -44.41
CA PRO A 55 -39.53 14.01 -44.11
C PRO A 55 -40.38 15.22 -43.72
N ASP A 56 -39.94 15.95 -42.71
CA ASP A 56 -40.39 17.32 -42.44
C ASP A 56 -39.35 18.32 -42.97
N PRO A 57 -39.76 19.45 -43.57
CA PRO A 57 -38.88 20.38 -44.25
C PRO A 57 -38.41 21.53 -43.32
N ASP A 58 -37.34 22.18 -43.76
CA ASP A 58 -36.95 23.55 -43.38
C ASP A 58 -36.52 23.83 -41.94
N SER A 59 -35.20 23.82 -41.72
CA SER A 59 -34.53 24.99 -41.11
C SER A 59 -33.04 25.02 -41.44
N ASN A 60 -32.71 25.86 -42.42
CA ASN A 60 -31.39 26.46 -42.58
C ASN A 60 -31.07 27.28 -41.32
N VAL A 61 -29.98 26.96 -40.61
CA VAL A 61 -29.26 27.95 -39.80
C VAL A 61 -27.76 27.73 -39.96
N ASP A 62 -27.10 28.85 -40.23
CA ASP A 62 -25.72 29.05 -40.63
C ASP A 62 -24.66 28.33 -39.78
N ALA A 63 -23.68 27.79 -40.51
CA ALA A 63 -22.36 27.50 -40.02
C ALA A 63 -21.56 28.82 -39.93
N SER A 64 -21.34 29.34 -38.72
CA SER A 64 -20.13 30.12 -38.37
C SER A 64 -20.06 30.43 -36.87
N ALA A 65 -19.28 29.65 -36.13
CA ALA A 65 -18.52 30.11 -34.96
C ALA A 65 -17.65 28.95 -34.44
N ASN A 66 -16.35 29.01 -34.74
CA ASN A 66 -15.34 28.30 -33.96
C ASN A 66 -15.28 28.94 -32.57
N GLY A 67 -16.16 28.51 -31.68
CA GLY A 67 -16.07 28.77 -30.26
C GLY A 67 -15.46 27.56 -29.57
N VAL A 68 -14.16 27.62 -29.28
CA VAL A 68 -13.57 26.74 -28.26
C VAL A 68 -14.26 27.11 -26.95
N ILE A 69 -15.17 26.27 -26.47
CA ILE A 69 -15.66 26.36 -25.10
C ILE A 69 -14.52 25.87 -24.21
N GLN A 70 -13.58 26.76 -23.89
CA GLN A 70 -12.78 26.62 -22.69
C GLN A 70 -13.75 26.79 -21.53
N THR A 71 -14.15 25.68 -20.91
CA THR A 71 -14.74 25.74 -19.57
C THR A 71 -13.62 26.18 -18.62
N GLU A 72 -13.54 27.49 -18.36
CA GLU A 72 -12.85 28.05 -17.20
C GLU A 72 -13.57 27.57 -15.94
N ASN A 73 -13.36 26.31 -15.56
CA ASN A 73 -13.73 25.85 -14.22
C ASN A 73 -12.67 26.37 -13.24
N ASN A 74 -12.79 27.65 -12.90
CA ASN A 74 -12.04 28.36 -11.86
C ASN A 74 -12.38 27.87 -10.43
N THR A 75 -12.61 26.57 -10.23
CA THR A 75 -12.83 25.94 -8.92
C THR A 75 -11.64 25.08 -8.47
N ASP A 76 -10.52 25.14 -9.18
CA ASP A 76 -9.37 24.24 -9.01
C ASP A 76 -8.30 24.74 -8.01
N ILE A 77 -8.61 25.73 -7.18
CA ILE A 77 -7.73 26.09 -6.05
C ILE A 77 -8.10 25.18 -4.89
N ILE A 78 -7.48 24.01 -4.83
CA ILE A 78 -7.32 23.29 -3.57
C ILE A 78 -6.18 24.01 -2.87
N GLU A 79 -6.47 24.73 -1.78
CA GLU A 79 -5.41 25.27 -0.93
C GLU A 79 -4.52 24.12 -0.48
N LEU A 80 -3.24 24.18 -0.89
CA LEU A 80 -2.20 23.32 -0.37
C LEU A 80 -1.79 23.96 0.96
N TYR A 81 -2.23 23.38 2.06
CA TYR A 81 -1.94 23.95 3.38
C TYR A 81 -0.47 23.75 3.71
N PRO A 82 0.23 24.84 4.06
CA PRO A 82 1.65 24.80 4.33
C PRO A 82 1.94 24.13 5.68
N VAL A 83 3.09 23.47 5.71
CA VAL A 83 3.90 23.15 6.88
C VAL A 83 3.80 24.28 7.94
N SER A 84 3.47 23.95 9.19
CA SER A 84 3.60 24.89 10.32
C SER A 84 4.93 24.68 11.06
N ASP A 85 5.39 25.69 11.80
CA ASP A 85 6.66 25.66 12.54
C ASP A 85 6.73 24.52 13.59
N ASN A 86 5.58 24.01 14.03
CA ASN A 86 5.46 22.91 14.99
C ASN A 86 5.08 21.57 14.36
N PHE A 87 4.76 21.57 13.07
CA PHE A 87 4.37 20.39 12.32
C PHE A 87 4.99 20.46 10.93
N THR A 88 6.17 19.87 10.82
CA THR A 88 6.67 19.48 9.52
C THR A 88 6.18 18.09 9.22
N TYR A 89 5.70 17.90 7.99
CA TYR A 89 5.79 16.61 7.31
C TYR A 89 7.28 16.24 7.10
N PHE A 90 8.07 16.18 8.18
CA PHE A 90 9.43 15.69 8.13
C PHE A 90 9.33 14.19 8.06
N GLY A 91 9.23 13.71 6.85
CA GLY A 91 9.03 12.31 6.60
C GLY A 91 8.97 12.08 5.13
N SER A 92 10.01 12.49 4.40
CA SER A 92 10.38 11.64 3.29
C SER A 92 10.38 10.20 3.82
N PRO A 93 9.63 9.25 3.22
CA PRO A 93 9.70 7.85 3.52
C PRO A 93 11.13 7.48 3.72
N SER A 94 12.11 8.03 2.98
CA SER A 94 13.56 7.90 3.22
C SER A 94 14.00 7.82 4.70
N SER A 95 13.40 8.62 5.59
CA SER A 95 13.68 8.57 7.02
C SER A 95 13.11 7.30 7.69
N VAL A 96 11.89 6.87 7.34
CA VAL A 96 11.13 5.70 7.86
C VAL A 96 11.39 4.39 7.08
N ILE A 97 11.62 4.51 5.79
CA ILE A 97 11.67 3.52 4.72
C ILE A 97 12.84 3.98 3.82
N PRO A 98 13.94 3.22 3.66
CA PRO A 98 15.12 3.72 2.92
C PRO A 98 14.73 4.22 1.51
N GLU A 99 15.43 5.22 0.94
CA GLU A 99 15.05 5.85 -0.36
C GLU A 99 14.78 4.86 -1.51
N THR A 100 15.41 3.70 -1.48
CA THR A 100 15.23 2.61 -2.46
C THR A 100 13.90 1.86 -2.32
N TYR A 101 13.20 2.05 -1.21
CA TYR A 101 11.94 1.43 -0.83
C TYR A 101 10.88 2.53 -0.71
N GLY A 102 10.02 2.60 -1.71
CA GLY A 102 8.97 3.60 -1.79
C GLY A 102 7.79 2.99 -2.52
N GLU A 103 6.60 3.27 -2.01
CA GLU A 103 5.34 2.98 -2.69
C GLU A 103 5.41 3.39 -4.15
N ARG A 104 4.82 2.59 -5.04
CA ARG A 104 4.85 2.82 -6.48
C ARG A 104 3.49 3.32 -6.93
N PHE A 105 3.53 4.51 -7.51
CA PHE A 105 2.43 5.12 -8.22
C PHE A 105 2.57 4.78 -9.71
N THR A 106 1.89 3.72 -10.12
CA THR A 106 1.97 3.20 -11.49
C THR A 106 1.24 4.13 -12.45
N HIS A 107 1.90 4.50 -13.55
CA HIS A 107 1.33 5.34 -14.60
C HIS A 107 1.96 5.00 -15.95
N ASN A 108 1.23 5.26 -17.02
CA ASN A 108 1.76 5.13 -18.37
C ASN A 108 2.63 6.35 -18.76
N ASN A 109 3.21 6.30 -19.96
CA ASN A 109 4.06 7.35 -20.52
C ASN A 109 3.35 8.70 -20.78
N ARG A 110 2.01 8.76 -20.66
CA ARG A 110 1.23 10.00 -20.75
C ARG A 110 0.92 10.59 -19.37
N GLY A 111 1.41 9.97 -18.28
CA GLY A 111 1.07 10.36 -16.92
C GLY A 111 -0.38 10.01 -16.53
N VAL A 112 -1.00 9.05 -17.22
CA VAL A 112 -2.29 8.50 -16.79
C VAL A 112 -2.01 7.38 -15.80
N ILE A 113 -2.67 7.43 -14.64
CA ILE A 113 -2.53 6.45 -13.56
C ILE A 113 -3.00 5.08 -14.07
N ASP A 114 -2.20 4.05 -13.84
CA ASP A 114 -2.56 2.67 -14.15
C ASP A 114 -3.39 2.11 -12.99
N GLY A 115 -4.72 2.14 -13.14
CA GLY A 115 -5.69 1.79 -12.11
C GLY A 115 -6.55 3.00 -11.73
N ASP A 116 -7.31 2.85 -10.65
CA ASP A 116 -8.24 3.89 -10.19
C ASP A 116 -7.93 4.30 -8.76
N ILE A 117 -8.17 5.56 -8.42
CA ILE A 117 -8.07 6.08 -7.05
C ILE A 117 -9.37 6.80 -6.72
N SER A 118 -9.91 6.54 -5.55
CA SER A 118 -11.14 7.17 -5.05
C SER A 118 -11.01 7.49 -3.57
N MET A 119 -11.83 8.43 -3.11
CA MET A 119 -11.87 8.85 -1.71
C MET A 119 -13.16 8.41 -1.04
N PHE A 120 -13.06 8.28 0.28
CA PHE A 120 -14.22 8.17 1.13
C PHE A 120 -14.69 9.56 1.59
N ASN A 121 -16.00 9.77 1.68
CA ASN A 121 -16.56 10.94 2.38
C ASN A 121 -16.41 10.80 3.90
N SER A 122 -16.87 11.81 4.65
CA SER A 122 -16.84 11.82 6.12
C SER A 122 -17.59 10.64 6.78
N LYS A 123 -18.53 9.99 6.09
CA LYS A 123 -19.24 8.79 6.55
C LYS A 123 -18.52 7.48 6.21
N THR A 124 -17.33 7.58 5.62
CA THR A 124 -16.59 6.44 5.06
C THR A 124 -17.34 5.75 3.91
N GLU A 125 -18.03 6.53 3.08
CA GLU A 125 -18.75 6.05 1.90
C GLU A 125 -18.03 6.50 0.62
N LEU A 126 -18.04 5.66 -0.41
CA LEU A 126 -17.40 5.99 -1.70
C LEU A 126 -18.22 7.04 -2.46
N VAL A 127 -17.58 8.15 -2.81
CA VAL A 127 -18.16 9.29 -3.54
C VAL A 127 -17.93 9.13 -5.04
N ASN A 128 -19.00 9.23 -5.84
CA ASN A 128 -18.98 9.45 -7.31
C ASN A 128 -17.78 8.84 -8.06
N SER A 129 -17.60 7.54 -7.94
CA SER A 129 -16.72 6.79 -8.81
C SER A 129 -17.54 5.98 -9.80
N GLU A 130 -17.08 5.76 -11.03
CA GLU A 130 -17.67 4.74 -11.92
C GLU A 130 -17.65 3.35 -11.25
N ILE A 131 -16.72 3.18 -10.30
CA ILE A 131 -16.62 2.11 -9.30
C ILE A 131 -17.88 2.01 -8.39
N THR A 132 -18.74 3.04 -8.26
CA THR A 132 -19.97 2.96 -7.44
C THR A 132 -21.09 2.11 -8.07
N SER A 133 -20.95 1.70 -9.34
CA SER A 133 -21.81 0.69 -9.97
C SER A 133 -21.58 -0.74 -9.42
N ILE A 134 -20.61 -0.91 -8.54
CA ILE A 134 -20.09 -2.21 -8.11
C ILE A 134 -20.94 -2.81 -6.96
N SER A 135 -21.35 -4.06 -7.14
CA SER A 135 -22.06 -4.90 -6.16
C SER A 135 -21.34 -5.05 -4.81
N TYR A 136 -20.04 -4.75 -4.76
CA TYR A 136 -19.15 -4.92 -3.61
C TYR A 136 -18.91 -3.61 -2.82
N LYS A 137 -19.56 -2.50 -3.18
CA LYS A 137 -19.39 -1.18 -2.52
C LYS A 137 -19.57 -1.27 -1.00
N LYS A 138 -20.63 -1.92 -0.52
CA LYS A 138 -20.93 -2.04 0.91
C LYS A 138 -19.86 -2.78 1.70
N ASP A 139 -19.26 -3.80 1.09
CA ASP A 139 -18.20 -4.58 1.73
C ASP A 139 -16.92 -3.77 1.87
N ILE A 140 -16.56 -3.02 0.81
CA ILE A 140 -15.43 -2.09 0.82
C ILE A 140 -15.63 -1.00 1.87
N GLU A 141 -16.81 -0.38 1.95
CA GLU A 141 -17.11 0.64 2.95
C GLU A 141 -17.07 0.09 4.38
N LYS A 142 -17.45 -1.19 4.56
CA LYS A 142 -17.32 -1.87 5.85
C LYS A 142 -15.86 -2.10 6.24
N ILE A 143 -15.02 -2.51 5.28
CA ILE A 143 -13.57 -2.64 5.49
C ILE A 143 -12.95 -1.28 5.79
N ALA A 144 -13.30 -0.24 5.03
CA ALA A 144 -12.74 1.09 5.20
C ALA A 144 -12.96 1.65 6.62
N LYS A 145 -14.04 1.25 7.30
CA LYS A 145 -14.30 1.61 8.71
C LYS A 145 -13.35 0.96 9.72
N SER A 146 -12.67 -0.13 9.36
CA SER A 146 -11.62 -0.71 10.21
C SER A 146 -10.23 -0.12 9.93
N VAL A 147 -10.08 0.70 8.88
CA VAL A 147 -8.80 1.32 8.48
C VAL A 147 -8.71 2.71 9.08
N GLY A 148 -7.59 3.02 9.73
CA GLY A 148 -7.32 4.31 10.34
C GLY A 148 -5.95 4.87 9.97
N ARG A 149 -5.82 6.18 10.16
CA ARG A 149 -4.56 6.92 10.08
C ARG A 149 -3.81 6.72 11.38
N LEU A 150 -2.56 6.26 11.28
CA LEU A 150 -1.65 6.26 12.42
C LEU A 150 -0.98 7.62 12.56
N PHE A 151 -0.87 8.10 13.80
CA PHE A 151 -0.06 9.24 14.21
C PHE A 151 0.99 8.74 15.19
N ILE A 152 2.26 8.85 14.82
CA ILE A 152 3.37 8.19 15.48
C ILE A 152 4.33 9.27 15.97
N ARG A 153 4.40 9.44 17.29
CA ARG A 153 5.24 10.44 17.95
C ARG A 153 6.58 9.83 18.34
N TYR A 154 7.66 10.50 17.97
CA TYR A 154 9.01 10.22 18.42
C TYR A 154 9.58 11.42 19.19
N LYS A 155 10.63 11.15 19.97
CA LYS A 155 11.46 12.13 20.66
C LYS A 155 12.92 11.99 20.25
N ASP A 156 13.65 13.08 20.10
CA ASP A 156 15.12 13.04 20.05
C ASP A 156 15.72 13.08 21.47
N ASP A 157 17.06 13.08 21.56
CA ASP A 157 17.79 13.16 22.83
C ASP A 157 17.59 14.48 23.60
N LYS A 158 16.92 15.47 22.99
CA LYS A 158 16.59 16.78 23.56
C LYS A 158 15.10 16.93 23.86
N ASP A 159 14.33 15.83 23.82
CA ASP A 159 12.88 15.79 23.99
C ASP A 159 12.09 16.62 22.95
N ASN A 160 12.68 16.94 21.79
CA ASN A 160 11.94 17.52 20.69
C ASN A 160 10.99 16.48 20.09
N LEU A 161 9.75 16.88 19.81
CA LEU A 161 8.72 15.98 19.31
C LEU A 161 8.72 15.94 17.77
N PHE A 162 8.61 14.73 17.23
CA PHE A 162 8.49 14.47 15.80
C PHE A 162 7.27 13.60 15.52
N TRP A 163 6.47 14.00 14.54
CA TRP A 163 5.27 13.26 14.15
C TRP A 163 5.43 12.63 12.77
N PHE A 164 5.10 11.34 12.70
CA PHE A 164 5.00 10.60 11.45
C PHE A 164 3.58 10.07 11.30
N THR A 165 3.21 9.75 10.08
CA THR A 165 1.92 9.13 9.80
C THR A 165 2.06 7.88 8.97
N GLY A 166 1.10 6.98 9.12
CA GLY A 166 1.01 5.78 8.30
C GLY A 166 -0.41 5.22 8.30
N THR A 167 -0.56 3.98 7.86
CA THR A 167 -1.84 3.29 7.84
C THR A 167 -1.83 2.10 8.78
N GLY A 168 -2.94 1.86 9.46
CA GLY A 168 -3.18 0.62 10.19
C GLY A 168 -4.65 0.24 10.13
N PHE A 169 -4.97 -1.00 10.47
CA PHE A 169 -6.36 -1.44 10.51
C PHE A 169 -6.64 -2.49 11.57
N CYS A 170 -7.86 -2.50 12.10
CA CYS A 170 -8.27 -3.43 13.14
C CYS A 170 -8.45 -4.86 12.59
N ILE A 171 -7.81 -5.82 13.25
CA ILE A 171 -7.94 -7.27 12.99
C ILE A 171 -8.62 -8.01 14.16
N SER A 172 -8.75 -7.34 15.30
CA SER A 172 -9.68 -7.68 16.38
C SER A 172 -10.28 -6.38 16.93
N ARG A 173 -11.10 -6.48 17.98
CA ARG A 173 -11.68 -5.30 18.65
C ARG A 173 -10.62 -4.31 19.16
N ASP A 174 -9.47 -4.83 19.58
CA ASP A 174 -8.45 -4.13 20.34
C ASP A 174 -7.04 -4.24 19.72
N LYS A 175 -6.92 -4.87 18.54
CA LYS A 175 -5.65 -5.07 17.85
C LYS A 175 -5.68 -4.50 16.46
N VAL A 176 -4.68 -3.69 16.16
CA VAL A 176 -4.43 -3.04 14.89
C VAL A 176 -3.19 -3.66 14.27
N VAL A 177 -3.25 -3.99 12.99
CA VAL A 177 -2.07 -4.41 12.23
C VAL A 177 -1.55 -3.25 11.39
N THR A 178 -0.22 -3.18 11.25
CA THR A 178 0.46 -2.19 10.41
C THR A 178 1.79 -2.74 9.90
N ALA A 179 2.49 -1.96 9.10
CA ALA A 179 3.83 -2.28 8.65
C ALA A 179 4.85 -1.90 9.73
N ALA A 180 5.67 -2.86 10.16
CA ALA A 180 6.59 -2.68 11.30
C ALA A 180 7.60 -1.54 11.12
N GLN A 181 7.98 -1.20 9.88
CA GLN A 181 8.89 -0.07 9.65
C GLN A 181 8.34 1.28 10.11
N LEU A 182 7.02 1.42 10.26
CA LEU A 182 6.40 2.67 10.71
C LEU A 182 6.63 2.94 12.21
N VAL A 183 6.74 1.88 13.02
CA VAL A 183 6.67 1.92 14.49
C VAL A 183 7.93 1.35 15.13
N ARG A 184 9.09 1.58 14.50
CA ARG A 184 10.38 1.11 15.03
C ARG A 184 10.66 1.77 16.38
N PRO A 185 11.17 1.03 17.38
CA PRO A 185 11.52 1.62 18.68
C PRO A 185 12.53 2.78 18.57
N LYS A 186 13.43 2.69 17.60
CA LYS A 186 14.43 3.72 17.29
C LYS A 186 14.52 3.94 15.79
N LYS A 187 14.81 5.19 15.41
CA LYS A 187 14.93 5.63 14.03
C LYS A 187 16.09 6.63 13.90
N GLN A 188 16.84 6.57 12.81
CA GLN A 188 17.87 7.57 12.52
C GLN A 188 17.25 8.75 11.78
N ASN A 189 17.60 9.97 12.18
CA ASN A 189 17.18 11.20 11.52
C ASN A 189 18.37 12.18 11.45
N ASN A 190 19.03 12.21 10.29
CA ASN A 190 20.27 12.95 10.05
C ASN A 190 21.31 12.66 11.14
N ASP A 191 21.48 13.59 12.08
CA ASP A 191 22.48 13.54 13.16
C ASP A 191 21.92 13.10 14.52
N SER A 192 20.66 12.67 14.57
CA SER A 192 19.96 12.31 15.82
C SER A 192 19.31 10.93 15.75
N THR A 193 19.24 10.26 16.90
CA THR A 193 18.41 9.06 17.05
C THR A 193 17.08 9.45 17.66
N LEU A 194 16.00 9.17 16.93
CA LEU A 194 14.65 9.33 17.41
C LEU A 194 14.20 8.05 18.14
N THR A 195 13.56 8.21 19.30
CA THR A 195 12.98 7.12 20.09
C THR A 195 11.45 7.22 20.05
N LEU A 196 10.78 6.10 19.83
CA LEU A 196 9.32 6.03 19.79
C LEU A 196 8.73 6.42 21.15
N ASP A 197 7.80 7.38 21.15
CA ASP A 197 7.14 7.88 22.36
C ASP A 197 5.70 7.39 22.46
N LYS A 198 4.86 7.70 21.46
CA LYS A 198 3.44 7.30 21.44
C LYS A 198 2.94 6.97 20.04
N ILE A 199 1.91 6.14 19.96
CA ILE A 199 1.19 5.85 18.72
C ILE A 199 -0.29 6.10 18.97
N PHE A 200 -0.95 6.80 18.05
CA PHE A 200 -2.40 6.99 18.05
C PHE A 200 -2.98 6.51 16.72
N ILE A 201 -4.24 6.07 16.74
CA ILE A 201 -5.00 5.79 15.52
C ILE A 201 -6.30 6.59 15.48
N PHE A 202 -6.63 7.07 14.29
CA PHE A 202 -7.84 7.83 13.98
C PHE A 202 -8.58 7.21 12.80
N PHE A 203 -9.84 6.84 12.98
CA PHE A 203 -10.59 6.04 11.99
C PHE A 203 -11.44 6.86 11.00
N LYS A 204 -11.61 8.18 11.20
CA LYS A 204 -12.41 9.00 10.28
C LYS A 204 -11.71 9.19 8.94
N SER A 205 -12.49 9.39 7.89
CA SER A 205 -11.96 9.49 6.51
C SER A 205 -11.07 10.70 6.27
N ASP A 206 -11.36 11.83 6.91
CA ASP A 206 -10.60 13.06 6.75
C ASP A 206 -9.59 13.15 7.88
N ALA A 207 -8.29 13.07 7.59
CA ALA A 207 -7.24 13.14 8.61
C ALA A 207 -6.30 14.33 8.33
N THR A 208 -6.88 15.42 7.84
CA THR A 208 -6.19 16.66 7.52
C THR A 208 -5.74 17.33 8.81
N VAL A 209 -4.41 17.44 8.96
CA VAL A 209 -3.77 18.08 10.11
C VAL A 209 -4.03 19.59 10.02
N GLU A 210 -4.23 20.23 11.17
CA GLU A 210 -4.60 21.65 11.34
C GLU A 210 -6.02 22.04 10.91
N GLU A 211 -6.72 21.22 10.12
CA GLU A 211 -8.16 21.41 9.84
C GLU A 211 -9.06 20.53 10.71
N GLU A 212 -8.91 19.20 10.61
CA GLU A 212 -9.70 18.22 11.36
C GLU A 212 -8.94 17.74 12.61
N ILE A 213 -7.60 17.77 12.55
CA ILE A 213 -6.74 17.17 13.58
C ILE A 213 -5.78 18.21 14.14
N GLU A 214 -5.92 18.48 15.43
CA GLU A 214 -4.94 19.24 16.19
C GLU A 214 -4.01 18.29 16.97
N LEU A 215 -2.76 18.17 16.52
CA LEU A 215 -1.78 17.26 17.16
C LEU A 215 -1.43 17.65 18.60
N SER A 216 -1.63 18.92 18.96
CA SER A 216 -1.38 19.44 20.31
C SER A 216 -2.37 18.88 21.34
N THR A 217 -3.58 18.51 20.91
CA THR A 217 -4.68 18.04 21.78
C THR A 217 -4.99 16.56 21.61
N ILE A 218 -4.35 15.84 20.68
CA ILE A 218 -4.63 14.45 20.30
C ILE A 218 -4.84 13.47 21.48
N GLU A 219 -4.13 13.66 22.60
CA GLU A 219 -4.24 12.79 23.79
C GLU A 219 -5.56 12.95 24.55
N ARG A 220 -6.32 14.02 24.27
CA ARG A 220 -7.58 14.37 24.94
C ARG A 220 -8.80 14.18 24.03
N GLU A 221 -8.57 13.95 22.74
CA GLU A 221 -9.63 13.81 21.74
C GLU A 221 -10.26 12.41 21.81
N GLU A 222 -11.59 12.34 21.79
CA GLU A 222 -12.34 11.08 21.95
C GLU A 222 -12.20 10.13 20.75
N ASP A 223 -11.87 10.67 19.58
CA ASP A 223 -11.78 9.90 18.33
C ASP A 223 -10.39 9.26 18.12
N PHE A 224 -9.45 9.50 19.03
CA PHE A 224 -8.10 8.96 18.99
C PHE A 224 -7.90 7.86 20.02
N TYR A 225 -7.26 6.78 19.57
CA TYR A 225 -6.98 5.63 20.42
C TYR A 225 -5.47 5.44 20.50
N GLU A 226 -4.93 5.51 21.72
CA GLU A 226 -3.53 5.22 21.96
C GLU A 226 -3.26 3.72 21.73
N LEU A 227 -2.13 3.44 21.09
CA LEU A 227 -1.69 2.11 20.68
C LEU A 227 -0.29 1.81 21.23
N GLN A 228 -0.03 0.55 21.55
CA GLN A 228 1.29 0.06 21.94
C GLN A 228 1.72 -1.15 21.09
N PRO A 229 2.97 -1.24 20.62
CA PRO A 229 3.47 -2.45 19.94
C PRO A 229 3.48 -3.64 20.89
N ILE A 230 3.09 -4.83 20.39
CA ILE A 230 3.08 -6.06 21.21
C ILE A 230 3.86 -7.22 20.57
N VAL A 231 4.34 -7.09 19.33
CA VAL A 231 5.17 -8.13 18.72
C VAL A 231 6.59 -8.04 19.23
N ASP A 232 7.09 -9.13 19.82
CA ASP A 232 8.52 -9.30 20.03
C ASP A 232 9.23 -9.52 18.70
N LEU A 233 9.68 -8.41 18.10
CA LEU A 233 10.36 -8.40 16.80
C LEU A 233 11.63 -9.27 16.78
N GLN A 234 12.30 -9.46 17.91
CA GLN A 234 13.54 -10.26 17.98
C GLN A 234 13.27 -11.73 17.60
N GLN A 235 12.10 -12.25 17.97
CA GLN A 235 11.69 -13.62 17.66
C GLN A 235 11.61 -13.87 16.14
N TYR A 236 11.35 -12.82 15.35
CA TYR A 236 11.12 -12.94 13.91
C TYR A 236 12.29 -12.48 13.05
N GLN A 237 13.46 -12.20 13.65
CA GLN A 237 14.63 -11.68 12.93
C GLN A 237 15.18 -12.54 11.80
N ASN A 238 14.95 -13.85 11.90
CA ASN A 238 15.44 -14.80 10.92
C ASN A 238 14.48 -15.01 9.74
N HIS A 239 13.29 -14.40 9.76
CA HIS A 239 12.35 -14.49 8.65
C HIS A 239 12.83 -13.61 7.49
N LYS A 240 13.50 -14.22 6.52
CA LYS A 240 13.84 -13.55 5.27
C LYS A 240 12.59 -13.44 4.40
N LEU A 241 12.23 -12.22 4.06
CA LEU A 241 11.16 -11.92 3.12
C LEU A 241 11.76 -11.84 1.71
N THR A 242 11.38 -12.79 0.86
CA THR A 242 11.93 -12.92 -0.50
C THR A 242 10.84 -12.79 -1.55
N TYR A 243 11.24 -12.39 -2.76
CA TYR A 243 10.38 -12.37 -3.94
C TYR A 243 11.16 -12.89 -5.14
N THR A 244 10.58 -13.80 -5.91
CA THR A 244 11.23 -14.37 -7.09
C THR A 244 10.53 -13.92 -8.37
N LYS A 245 11.25 -13.25 -9.27
CA LYS A 245 10.75 -12.86 -10.60
C LYS A 245 11.75 -13.25 -11.66
N ASN A 246 11.32 -13.99 -12.69
CA ASN A 246 12.20 -14.42 -13.79
C ASN A 246 13.50 -15.08 -13.31
N GLN A 247 13.41 -15.98 -12.32
CA GLN A 247 14.55 -16.65 -11.67
C GLN A 247 15.51 -15.73 -10.88
N GLN A 248 15.24 -14.42 -10.82
CA GLN A 248 15.97 -13.50 -9.95
C GLN A 248 15.31 -13.45 -8.59
N HIS A 249 16.13 -13.63 -7.55
CA HIS A 249 15.69 -13.54 -6.17
C HIS A 249 15.95 -12.14 -5.63
N TYR A 250 14.89 -11.53 -5.10
CA TYR A 250 14.93 -10.25 -4.42
C TYR A 250 14.74 -10.46 -2.92
N ASN A 251 15.67 -9.94 -2.12
CA ASN A 251 15.55 -9.93 -0.66
C ASN A 251 15.01 -8.57 -0.21
N TRP A 252 13.89 -8.60 0.49
CA TRP A 252 13.37 -7.40 1.14
C TRP A 252 14.30 -7.01 2.29
N SER A 253 14.83 -5.78 2.26
CA SER A 253 15.84 -5.35 3.24
C SER A 253 15.30 -5.25 4.66
N VAL A 254 13.99 -5.02 4.81
CA VAL A 254 13.38 -4.88 6.12
C VAL A 254 13.10 -6.27 6.67
N GLN A 255 13.91 -6.70 7.64
CA GLN A 255 13.81 -8.04 8.22
C GLN A 255 12.44 -8.31 8.88
N HIS A 256 11.72 -7.26 9.32
CA HIS A 256 10.35 -7.39 9.86
C HIS A 256 9.47 -6.32 9.22
N SER A 257 8.44 -6.75 8.51
CA SER A 257 7.53 -5.83 7.81
C SER A 257 6.12 -5.84 8.41
N LEU A 258 5.90 -6.49 9.55
CA LEU A 258 4.59 -6.62 10.19
C LEU A 258 4.67 -6.35 11.70
N GLU A 259 3.75 -5.53 12.21
CA GLU A 259 3.58 -5.27 13.64
C GLU A 259 2.09 -5.39 14.02
N ILE A 260 1.81 -5.84 15.23
CA ILE A 260 0.49 -5.77 15.85
C ILE A 260 0.57 -4.78 17.00
N LEU A 261 -0.30 -3.78 16.94
CA LEU A 261 -0.48 -2.78 17.96
C LEU A 261 -1.73 -3.11 18.78
N GLN A 262 -1.63 -2.98 20.09
CA GLN A 262 -2.72 -3.17 21.05
C GLN A 262 -3.27 -1.81 21.47
N VAL A 263 -4.59 -1.66 21.50
CA VAL A 263 -5.24 -0.45 22.04
C VAL A 263 -4.96 -0.37 23.54
N VAL A 264 -4.47 0.78 23.98
CA VAL A 264 -4.26 1.12 25.39
C VAL A 264 -5.59 1.57 25.99
N GLY A 265 -6.00 0.94 27.09
CA GLY A 265 -7.27 1.25 27.74
C GLY A 265 -8.47 0.60 27.05
N ASN A 266 -9.53 1.38 26.81
CA ASN A 266 -10.77 0.85 26.25
C ASN A 266 -10.75 0.88 24.72
N ALA A 267 -10.96 -0.28 24.11
CA ALA A 267 -11.19 -0.36 22.68
C ALA A 267 -12.44 0.45 22.25
N PRO A 268 -12.45 1.03 21.04
CA PRO A 268 -13.61 1.75 20.53
C PRO A 268 -14.87 0.88 20.63
N ALA A 269 -15.96 1.41 21.19
CA ALA A 269 -17.20 0.65 21.42
C ALA A 269 -17.75 0.04 20.11
N ASN A 270 -17.56 0.75 19.01
CA ASN A 270 -18.04 0.38 17.68
C ASN A 270 -16.90 0.00 16.71
N ALA A 271 -15.74 -0.40 17.24
CA ALA A 271 -14.59 -0.82 16.43
C ALA A 271 -15.00 -1.89 15.41
N GLN A 272 -14.95 -1.54 14.14
CA GLN A 272 -15.03 -2.54 13.06
C GLN A 272 -13.66 -3.17 12.91
N TYR A 273 -13.62 -4.48 12.69
CA TYR A 273 -12.41 -5.21 12.34
C TYR A 273 -12.70 -6.18 11.21
N ILE A 274 -11.65 -6.57 10.51
CA ILE A 274 -11.72 -7.42 9.33
C ILE A 274 -10.96 -8.72 9.57
N LEU A 275 -11.43 -9.78 8.94
CA LEU A 275 -10.86 -11.12 9.08
C LEU A 275 -10.04 -11.48 7.84
N PRO A 276 -8.96 -12.26 7.98
CA PRO A 276 -8.22 -12.75 6.83
C PRO A 276 -9.10 -13.66 5.99
N ALA A 277 -8.92 -13.62 4.67
CA ALA A 277 -9.49 -14.56 3.73
C ALA A 277 -8.38 -15.32 3.01
N LEU A 278 -8.63 -16.60 2.73
CA LEU A 278 -7.77 -17.33 1.82
C LEU A 278 -7.73 -16.63 0.46
N PRO A 279 -6.55 -16.38 -0.13
CA PRO A 279 -6.48 -16.05 -1.55
C PRO A 279 -7.19 -17.19 -2.30
N SER A 280 -8.02 -16.86 -3.29
CA SER A 280 -8.63 -17.91 -4.12
C SER A 280 -7.54 -18.49 -5.01
N ILE A 281 -6.79 -19.47 -4.50
CA ILE A 281 -5.67 -20.12 -5.21
C ILE A 281 -6.15 -20.91 -6.44
N ALA A 282 -7.45 -21.22 -6.50
CA ALA A 282 -8.06 -21.87 -7.65
C ALA A 282 -9.21 -21.00 -8.13
N HIS A 283 -9.01 -20.21 -9.17
CA HIS A 283 -9.81 -20.34 -10.40
C HIS A 283 -9.16 -19.47 -11.49
N PRO A 284 -8.73 -20.07 -12.60
CA PRO A 284 -8.23 -19.32 -13.74
C PRO A 284 -9.33 -18.35 -14.18
N ILE A 285 -8.97 -17.06 -14.18
CA ILE A 285 -9.52 -15.96 -14.97
C ILE A 285 -10.84 -16.34 -15.67
N LEU A 286 -11.96 -16.25 -14.95
CA LEU A 286 -13.26 -16.16 -15.61
C LEU A 286 -13.29 -14.78 -16.28
N THR A 287 -13.49 -14.79 -17.59
CA THR A 287 -13.27 -13.71 -18.57
C THR A 287 -14.19 -12.49 -18.43
N ASN A 288 -14.82 -12.27 -17.28
CA ASN A 288 -15.52 -11.02 -16.97
C ASN A 288 -14.59 -10.15 -16.12
N SER A 289 -14.03 -9.12 -16.77
CA SER A 289 -12.97 -8.22 -16.28
C SER A 289 -13.18 -7.69 -14.86
N ASP A 290 -14.41 -7.34 -14.48
CA ASP A 290 -14.69 -6.73 -13.17
C ASP A 290 -14.49 -7.67 -11.98
N SER A 291 -14.39 -8.97 -12.21
CA SER A 291 -14.31 -9.94 -11.12
C SER A 291 -12.90 -10.08 -10.52
N ASN A 292 -11.84 -9.62 -11.18
CA ASN A 292 -10.45 -9.80 -10.73
C ASN A 292 -9.82 -8.53 -10.12
N LYS A 293 -10.64 -7.57 -9.68
CA LYS A 293 -10.12 -6.33 -9.08
C LYS A 293 -9.62 -6.54 -7.66
N PHE A 294 -8.38 -6.11 -7.43
CA PHE A 294 -7.79 -5.95 -6.11
C PHE A 294 -7.83 -4.49 -5.71
N TYR A 295 -7.85 -4.24 -4.41
CA TYR A 295 -7.84 -2.89 -3.89
C TYR A 295 -6.88 -2.74 -2.72
N LEU A 296 -6.41 -1.51 -2.54
CA LEU A 296 -5.65 -1.04 -1.39
C LEU A 296 -6.46 0.05 -0.72
N ILE A 297 -6.75 -0.09 0.58
CA ILE A 297 -7.32 0.99 1.39
C ILE A 297 -6.26 1.49 2.37
N GLY A 298 -6.01 2.79 2.37
CA GLY A 298 -5.07 3.41 3.30
C GLY A 298 -5.12 4.93 3.29
N TYR A 299 -4.14 5.54 3.93
CA TYR A 299 -3.97 6.99 3.99
C TYR A 299 -2.65 7.38 3.33
N PRO A 300 -2.67 8.11 2.21
CA PRO A 300 -1.47 8.68 1.65
C PRO A 300 -0.87 9.72 2.62
N LEU A 301 0.40 10.03 2.44
CA LEU A 301 1.17 11.03 3.17
C LEU A 301 1.18 12.32 2.35
N TYR A 302 1.01 13.45 3.02
CA TYR A 302 1.26 14.75 2.40
C TYR A 302 2.67 14.82 1.84
N ILE A 303 2.77 15.23 0.59
CA ILE A 303 4.02 15.31 -0.14
C ILE A 303 3.99 16.56 -1.00
N GLU A 304 5.09 17.31 -0.95
CA GLU A 304 5.28 18.47 -1.81
C GLU A 304 5.55 18.02 -3.25
N GLU A 305 5.24 18.89 -4.21
CA GLU A 305 5.33 18.55 -5.64
C GLU A 305 6.74 18.11 -6.07
N ASP A 306 7.79 18.79 -5.57
CA ASP A 306 9.17 18.46 -5.93
C ASP A 306 9.63 17.12 -5.34
N GLU A 307 9.17 16.81 -4.14
CA GLU A 307 9.43 15.53 -3.51
C GLU A 307 8.65 14.38 -4.18
N PHE A 308 7.41 14.64 -4.59
CA PHE A 308 6.63 13.73 -5.40
C PHE A 308 7.33 13.40 -6.72
N LYS A 309 7.82 14.42 -7.44
CA LYS A 309 8.63 14.22 -8.65
C LYS A 309 9.85 13.37 -8.36
N ARG A 310 10.53 13.60 -7.25
CA ARG A 310 11.74 12.84 -6.87
C ARG A 310 11.44 11.35 -6.67
N TRP A 311 10.33 10.98 -6.02
CA TRP A 311 10.06 9.57 -5.68
C TRP A 311 9.38 8.76 -6.78
N TYR A 312 8.53 9.42 -7.57
CA TYR A 312 7.69 8.74 -8.56
C TYR A 312 8.23 8.85 -9.98
N LYS A 313 9.39 9.46 -10.18
CA LYS A 313 10.09 9.45 -11.46
C LYS A 313 10.55 8.02 -11.81
N ASP A 314 10.26 7.56 -13.03
CA ASP A 314 10.69 6.23 -13.49
C ASP A 314 12.14 6.30 -13.97
N SER A 315 13.08 5.89 -13.13
CA SER A 315 14.51 5.87 -13.45
C SER A 315 14.91 4.87 -14.54
N ARG A 316 14.03 3.93 -14.93
CA ARG A 316 14.34 2.93 -15.97
C ARG A 316 14.24 3.51 -17.37
N ASN A 317 13.41 4.54 -17.53
CA ASN A 317 13.11 5.12 -18.81
C ASN A 317 13.89 6.43 -18.96
N ASN A 318 15.07 6.35 -19.59
CA ASN A 318 15.72 7.54 -20.20
C ASN A 318 14.78 8.29 -21.19
N ILE A 319 13.61 7.70 -21.51
CA ILE A 319 12.49 8.22 -22.30
C ILE A 319 11.80 9.42 -21.62
N ASP A 320 11.97 9.63 -20.31
CA ASP A 320 11.53 10.87 -19.61
C ASP A 320 12.20 12.14 -20.18
N ARG A 321 13.25 12.00 -21.01
CA ARG A 321 13.88 13.11 -21.73
C ARG A 321 13.22 13.44 -23.06
N GLU A 322 12.47 12.53 -23.67
CA GLU A 322 11.87 12.71 -24.99
C GLU A 322 10.36 12.99 -24.92
N TYR A 323 9.70 12.48 -23.87
CA TYR A 323 8.37 12.88 -23.46
C TYR A 323 8.49 13.38 -22.03
N GLU A 324 8.40 14.70 -21.82
CA GLU A 324 8.18 15.23 -20.47
C GLU A 324 6.84 14.66 -19.99
N ILE A 325 6.88 13.54 -19.26
CA ILE A 325 5.76 13.13 -18.43
C ILE A 325 5.42 14.37 -17.63
N ASN A 326 4.21 14.88 -17.79
CA ASN A 326 3.78 16.07 -17.11
C ASN A 326 3.53 15.72 -15.65
N PHE A 327 4.61 15.55 -14.89
CA PHE A 327 4.57 15.21 -13.47
C PHE A 327 3.80 16.25 -12.67
N ASN A 328 3.75 17.51 -13.13
CA ASN A 328 2.90 18.54 -12.53
C ASN A 328 1.42 18.15 -12.65
N ASN A 329 0.98 17.64 -13.81
CA ASN A 329 -0.38 17.13 -13.99
C ASN A 329 -0.61 15.86 -13.16
N LEU A 330 0.36 14.94 -13.12
CA LEU A 330 0.25 13.72 -12.30
C LEU A 330 0.10 14.07 -10.82
N TYR A 331 0.91 15.01 -10.31
CA TYR A 331 0.82 15.53 -8.95
C TYR A 331 -0.54 16.18 -8.69
N LYS A 332 -1.01 17.06 -9.59
CA LYS A 332 -2.33 17.70 -9.47
C LYS A 332 -3.47 16.69 -9.43
N LEU A 333 -3.40 15.64 -10.27
CA LEU A 333 -4.39 14.55 -10.26
C LEU A 333 -4.32 13.76 -8.96
N ALA A 334 -3.14 13.34 -8.52
CA ALA A 334 -2.95 12.60 -7.28
C ALA A 334 -3.42 13.42 -6.07
N SER A 335 -3.04 14.70 -5.98
CA SER A 335 -3.49 15.63 -4.95
C SER A 335 -5.01 15.80 -4.97
N ARG A 336 -5.64 15.93 -6.15
CA ARG A 336 -7.10 16.02 -6.27
C ARG A 336 -7.80 14.74 -5.82
N TYR A 337 -7.33 13.58 -6.26
CA TYR A 337 -7.91 12.26 -5.93
C TYR A 337 -7.64 11.81 -4.49
N THR A 338 -6.81 12.53 -3.75
CA THR A 338 -6.48 12.21 -2.36
C THR A 338 -6.79 13.35 -1.39
N LYS A 339 -7.29 14.49 -1.91
CA LYS A 339 -7.47 15.77 -1.20
C LYS A 339 -6.19 16.15 -0.46
N ALA A 340 -5.17 16.54 -1.23
CA ALA A 340 -3.85 16.89 -0.74
C ALA A 340 -3.19 15.77 0.10
N PHE A 341 -3.47 14.50 -0.25
CA PHE A 341 -2.86 13.33 0.37
C PHE A 341 -3.12 13.18 1.88
N GLN A 342 -4.23 13.71 2.40
CA GLN A 342 -4.55 13.64 3.83
C GLN A 342 -5.83 12.85 4.14
N ARG A 343 -6.53 12.36 3.12
CA ARG A 343 -7.77 11.59 3.28
C ARG A 343 -7.59 10.11 3.01
N LYS A 344 -8.42 9.29 3.66
CA LYS A 344 -8.54 7.86 3.40
C LYS A 344 -8.90 7.65 1.93
N THR A 345 -8.11 6.84 1.26
CA THR A 345 -8.31 6.50 -0.15
C THR A 345 -8.48 5.00 -0.34
N ILE A 346 -9.07 4.66 -1.48
CA ILE A 346 -9.03 3.33 -2.06
C ILE A 346 -8.40 3.43 -3.43
N SER A 347 -7.48 2.52 -3.73
CA SER A 347 -6.90 2.35 -5.06
C SER A 347 -7.26 0.96 -5.60
N PHE A 348 -7.45 0.84 -6.91
CA PHE A 348 -7.79 -0.43 -7.58
C PHE A 348 -6.77 -0.79 -8.66
N SER A 349 -6.55 -2.10 -8.85
CA SER A 349 -5.85 -2.65 -10.00
C SER A 349 -6.26 -4.10 -10.24
N GLU A 350 -6.10 -4.58 -11.46
CA GLU A 350 -6.34 -5.98 -11.85
C GLU A 350 -5.08 -6.85 -11.69
N VAL A 351 -3.92 -6.24 -11.40
CA VAL A 351 -2.63 -6.92 -11.35
C VAL A 351 -2.16 -7.05 -9.90
N ALA A 352 -2.36 -8.23 -9.33
CA ALA A 352 -1.77 -8.65 -8.07
C ALA A 352 -1.46 -10.15 -8.08
N ASP A 353 -0.31 -10.50 -7.52
CA ASP A 353 0.15 -11.86 -7.24
C ASP A 353 0.26 -12.02 -5.73
N ILE A 354 -0.69 -12.77 -5.14
CA ILE A 354 -0.76 -13.00 -3.69
C ILE A 354 -0.14 -14.36 -3.39
N SER A 355 1.06 -14.34 -2.82
CA SER A 355 1.89 -15.52 -2.59
C SER A 355 1.80 -16.03 -1.16
N ASP A 356 1.89 -17.36 -0.99
CA ASP A 356 1.88 -18.00 0.33
C ASP A 356 3.25 -18.04 1.01
N ASN A 357 4.36 -18.10 0.26
CA ASN A 357 5.69 -18.32 0.85
C ASN A 357 6.70 -17.23 0.51
N GLU A 358 6.30 -16.28 -0.32
CA GLU A 358 7.10 -15.13 -0.73
C GLU A 358 6.31 -13.85 -0.49
N LEU A 359 6.95 -12.70 -0.66
CA LEU A 359 6.24 -11.44 -0.73
C LEU A 359 5.25 -11.47 -1.90
N SER A 360 4.03 -11.04 -1.62
CA SER A 360 3.03 -10.76 -2.64
C SER A 360 3.45 -9.51 -3.41
N ALA A 361 3.28 -9.52 -4.73
CA ALA A 361 3.57 -8.38 -5.60
C ALA A 361 2.28 -7.82 -6.21
N HIS A 362 2.16 -6.50 -6.35
CA HIS A 362 0.98 -5.90 -6.97
C HIS A 362 1.29 -4.58 -7.68
N GLN A 363 0.38 -4.16 -8.56
CA GLN A 363 0.40 -2.88 -9.29
C GLN A 363 -0.81 -2.01 -8.93
N ILE A 364 -1.35 -2.19 -7.73
CA ILE A 364 -2.34 -1.25 -7.17
C ILE A 364 -1.62 0.07 -6.90
N PRO A 365 -2.10 1.22 -7.43
CA PRO A 365 -1.49 2.52 -7.17
C PRO A 365 -1.37 2.79 -5.67
N SER A 366 -0.15 3.00 -5.20
CA SER A 366 0.12 3.32 -3.81
C SER A 366 0.97 4.58 -3.72
N LEU A 367 0.62 5.41 -2.76
CA LEU A 367 1.35 6.62 -2.41
C LEU A 367 2.03 6.40 -1.07
N ALA A 368 3.07 7.18 -0.80
CA ALA A 368 3.76 7.19 0.48
C ALA A 368 2.76 7.25 1.63
N GLY A 369 3.00 6.52 2.72
CA GLY A 369 2.10 6.49 3.88
C GLY A 369 0.97 5.44 3.80
N CYS A 370 0.71 4.87 2.62
CA CYS A 370 -0.22 3.75 2.48
C CYS A 370 0.33 2.43 3.04
N SER A 371 1.63 2.34 3.36
CA SER A 371 2.21 1.22 4.09
C SER A 371 1.40 0.90 5.36
N GLY A 372 1.16 -0.39 5.60
CA GLY A 372 0.24 -0.90 6.61
C GLY A 372 -1.23 -0.94 6.16
N GLY A 373 -1.53 -0.50 4.94
CA GLY A 373 -2.87 -0.53 4.35
C GLY A 373 -3.37 -1.93 3.99
N VAL A 374 -4.69 -2.04 3.89
CA VAL A 374 -5.40 -3.30 3.62
C VAL A 374 -5.33 -3.61 2.14
N ILE A 375 -4.80 -4.79 1.79
CA ILE A 375 -4.99 -5.37 0.46
C ILE A 375 -6.19 -6.30 0.50
N GLY A 376 -7.17 -6.08 -0.38
CA GLY A 376 -8.33 -6.93 -0.51
C GLY A 376 -8.67 -7.25 -1.96
N SER A 377 -9.68 -8.09 -2.15
CA SER A 377 -10.25 -8.41 -3.46
C SER A 377 -11.75 -8.25 -3.39
N VAL A 378 -12.33 -7.73 -4.48
CA VAL A 378 -13.78 -7.60 -4.60
C VAL A 378 -14.53 -8.94 -4.45
N ARG A 379 -13.85 -10.07 -4.69
CA ARG A 379 -14.41 -11.42 -4.53
C ARG A 379 -14.50 -11.90 -3.09
N LYS A 380 -13.83 -11.23 -2.15
CA LYS A 380 -13.70 -11.69 -0.75
C LYS A 380 -14.60 -10.92 0.21
N GLY A 381 -15.50 -10.10 -0.33
CA GLY A 381 -16.41 -9.29 0.46
C GLY A 381 -15.64 -8.45 1.47
N ASN A 382 -16.02 -8.56 2.74
CA ASN A 382 -15.49 -7.75 3.84
C ASN A 382 -14.25 -8.37 4.54
N GLN A 383 -13.50 -9.22 3.87
CA GLN A 383 -12.26 -9.85 4.35
C GLN A 383 -11.04 -9.32 3.58
N PHE A 384 -9.84 -9.47 4.16
CA PHE A 384 -8.59 -8.99 3.55
C PHE A 384 -7.65 -10.13 3.16
N LEU A 385 -6.78 -9.84 2.20
CA LEU A 385 -5.82 -10.78 1.59
C LEU A 385 -4.37 -10.51 1.98
N GLY A 386 -4.04 -9.29 2.38
CA GLY A 386 -2.69 -8.95 2.80
C GLY A 386 -2.54 -7.56 3.37
N ILE A 387 -1.32 -7.24 3.80
CA ILE A 387 -0.92 -5.93 4.29
C ILE A 387 0.10 -5.36 3.33
N HIS A 388 -0.17 -4.17 2.78
CA HIS A 388 0.78 -3.47 1.94
C HIS A 388 1.98 -3.00 2.77
N ILE A 389 3.21 -3.24 2.28
CA ILE A 389 4.44 -2.94 3.04
C ILE A 389 5.38 -1.96 2.33
N GLY A 390 5.06 -1.51 1.13
CA GLY A 390 5.86 -0.57 0.34
C GLY A 390 6.08 -1.03 -1.09
N GLY A 391 7.05 -0.45 -1.78
CA GLY A 391 7.41 -0.81 -3.16
C GLY A 391 8.90 -0.65 -3.44
N VAL A 392 9.33 -1.10 -4.60
CA VAL A 392 10.74 -1.05 -5.03
C VAL A 392 10.83 -0.46 -6.41
N GLU A 393 11.69 0.55 -6.56
CA GLU A 393 11.84 1.30 -7.80
C GLU A 393 12.33 0.44 -8.96
N SER A 394 13.44 -0.27 -8.73
CA SER A 394 14.09 -1.08 -9.75
C SER A 394 13.18 -2.18 -10.32
N LEU A 395 12.23 -2.66 -9.52
CA LEU A 395 11.26 -3.68 -9.91
C LEU A 395 9.93 -3.09 -10.40
N PHE A 396 9.70 -1.79 -10.19
CA PHE A 396 8.44 -1.09 -10.43
C PHE A 396 7.23 -1.89 -9.95
N THR A 397 7.30 -2.30 -8.69
CA THR A 397 6.25 -3.12 -8.08
C THR A 397 6.05 -2.73 -6.64
N ASN A 398 4.81 -2.87 -6.21
CA ASN A 398 4.44 -2.80 -4.80
C ASN A 398 4.45 -4.20 -4.20
N PHE A 399 4.68 -4.26 -2.91
CA PHE A 399 4.77 -5.48 -2.13
C PHE A 399 3.78 -5.49 -0.98
N ALA A 400 3.34 -6.69 -0.65
CA ALA A 400 2.48 -6.96 0.49
C ALA A 400 2.90 -8.27 1.16
N ILE A 401 2.56 -8.42 2.45
CA ILE A 401 2.57 -9.71 3.12
C ILE A 401 1.17 -10.31 3.00
N SER A 402 1.06 -11.49 2.37
CA SER A 402 -0.19 -12.25 2.32
C SER A 402 -0.61 -12.71 3.71
N VAL A 403 -1.92 -12.81 3.94
CA VAL A 403 -2.46 -13.44 5.16
C VAL A 403 -2.14 -14.93 5.27
N THR A 404 -1.72 -15.57 4.19
CA THR A 404 -1.26 -16.97 4.18
C THR A 404 0.25 -17.11 4.38
N HIS A 405 0.99 -15.99 4.41
CA HIS A 405 2.43 -16.00 4.63
C HIS A 405 2.75 -16.56 6.04
N PRO A 406 3.73 -17.50 6.18
CA PRO A 406 4.10 -18.08 7.46
C PRO A 406 4.32 -17.05 8.57
N LEU A 407 5.12 -16.01 8.30
CA LEU A 407 5.35 -14.90 9.24
C LEU A 407 4.04 -14.25 9.72
N PHE A 408 3.11 -13.95 8.80
CA PHE A 408 1.83 -13.35 9.18
C PHE A 408 1.03 -14.31 10.06
N TYR A 409 0.89 -15.56 9.62
CA TYR A 409 0.07 -16.54 10.34
C TYR A 409 0.62 -16.84 11.74
N GLU A 410 1.94 -16.93 11.92
CA GLU A 410 2.55 -17.12 13.24
C GLU A 410 2.24 -15.95 14.19
N ILE A 411 2.38 -14.72 13.71
CA ILE A 411 2.06 -13.50 14.47
C ILE A 411 0.56 -13.45 14.76
N TYR A 412 -0.30 -13.65 13.77
CA TYR A 412 -1.76 -13.64 13.92
C TYR A 412 -2.24 -14.75 14.88
N LYS A 413 -1.64 -15.94 14.80
CA LYS A 413 -1.94 -17.05 15.72
C LYS A 413 -1.57 -16.71 17.16
N LYS A 414 -0.38 -16.15 17.38
CA LYS A 414 0.14 -15.83 18.72
C LYS A 414 -0.64 -14.70 19.39
N TYR A 415 -0.95 -13.63 18.65
CA TYR A 415 -1.50 -12.41 19.24
C TYR A 415 -3.00 -12.21 19.03
N VAL A 416 -3.64 -12.92 18.08
CA VAL A 416 -5.09 -12.77 17.82
C VAL A 416 -5.85 -14.06 18.08
N LEU A 417 -5.45 -15.17 17.45
CA LEU A 417 -6.18 -16.45 17.60
C LEU A 417 -6.00 -17.10 18.97
N SER A 418 -5.04 -16.62 19.77
CA SER A 418 -4.84 -17.05 21.16
C SER A 418 -5.92 -16.54 22.11
N ASP A 419 -6.72 -15.55 21.72
CA ASP A 419 -7.92 -15.11 22.44
C ASP A 419 -9.07 -16.11 22.20
N PRO A 420 -9.48 -16.88 23.22
CA PRO A 420 -10.52 -17.89 23.06
C PRO A 420 -11.87 -17.28 22.67
N SER A 421 -12.21 -16.10 23.18
CA SER A 421 -13.48 -15.43 22.88
C SER A 421 -13.52 -14.94 21.44
N PHE A 422 -12.39 -14.45 20.92
CA PHE A 422 -12.28 -14.11 19.50
C PHE A 422 -12.41 -15.35 18.62
N LEU A 423 -11.69 -16.42 18.93
CA LEU A 423 -11.69 -17.65 18.15
C LEU A 423 -13.06 -18.33 18.13
N GLU A 424 -13.72 -18.47 19.28
CA GLU A 424 -15.06 -19.05 19.39
C GLU A 424 -16.08 -18.29 18.53
N LYS A 425 -16.05 -16.94 18.59
CA LYS A 425 -16.95 -16.08 17.80
C LYS A 425 -16.74 -16.23 16.29
N HIS A 426 -15.51 -16.48 15.85
CA HIS A 426 -15.13 -16.42 14.44
C HIS A 426 -14.75 -17.78 13.83
N GLU A 427 -14.80 -18.87 14.60
CA GLU A 427 -14.42 -20.21 14.15
C GLU A 427 -15.09 -20.59 12.82
N PRO A 428 -16.41 -20.39 12.60
CA PRO A 428 -17.04 -20.82 11.36
C PRO A 428 -16.45 -20.17 10.10
N ILE A 429 -15.94 -18.94 10.23
CA ILE A 429 -15.34 -18.18 9.14
C ILE A 429 -13.85 -18.49 9.01
N LEU A 430 -13.14 -18.62 10.14
CA LEU A 430 -11.67 -18.75 10.17
C LEU A 430 -11.18 -20.18 10.03
N LYS A 431 -12.00 -21.20 10.31
CA LYS A 431 -11.58 -22.61 10.28
C LYS A 431 -10.96 -23.05 8.95
N PRO A 432 -11.52 -22.72 7.77
CA PRO A 432 -10.87 -23.04 6.49
C PRO A 432 -9.49 -22.38 6.35
N TYR A 433 -9.38 -21.12 6.78
CA TYR A 433 -8.14 -20.36 6.75
C TYR A 433 -7.06 -20.95 7.68
N ILE A 434 -7.44 -21.27 8.92
CA ILE A 434 -6.55 -21.87 9.92
C ILE A 434 -6.03 -23.22 9.40
N ASN A 435 -6.91 -24.11 8.97
CA ASN A 435 -6.53 -25.43 8.46
C ASN A 435 -5.54 -25.33 7.29
N TYR A 436 -5.76 -24.37 6.39
CA TYR A 436 -4.88 -24.14 5.26
C TYR A 436 -3.48 -23.69 5.69
N CYS A 437 -3.38 -22.69 6.57
CA CYS A 437 -2.08 -22.19 7.04
C CYS A 437 -1.30 -23.23 7.85
N GLU A 438 -1.98 -24.03 8.68
CA GLU A 438 -1.33 -25.11 9.42
C GLU A 438 -0.74 -26.18 8.48
N ASN A 439 -1.43 -26.49 7.37
CA ASN A 439 -0.91 -27.40 6.36
C ASN A 439 0.33 -26.85 5.64
N ILE A 440 0.37 -25.55 5.32
CA ILE A 440 1.56 -24.91 4.75
C ILE A 440 2.75 -25.04 5.70
N LEU A 441 2.57 -24.67 6.98
CA LEU A 441 3.64 -24.72 7.97
C LEU A 441 4.20 -26.14 8.14
N ILE A 442 3.33 -27.16 8.18
CA ILE A 442 3.75 -28.57 8.26
C ILE A 442 4.60 -28.96 7.05
N ASN A 443 4.21 -28.53 5.84
CA ASN A 443 4.94 -28.87 4.62
C ASN A 443 6.29 -28.15 4.55
N ASN A 444 6.36 -26.88 4.95
CA ASN A 444 7.61 -26.11 4.99
C ASN A 444 8.63 -26.74 5.97
N ASN A 445 8.17 -27.19 7.15
CA ASN A 445 9.04 -27.88 8.11
C ASN A 445 9.58 -29.21 7.60
N LYS A 446 8.81 -29.96 6.80
CA LYS A 446 9.28 -31.21 6.19
C LYS A 446 10.37 -30.97 5.16
N ASN A 447 10.27 -29.91 4.37
CA ASN A 447 11.26 -29.57 3.35
C ASN A 447 12.60 -29.14 3.97
N ASN A 448 12.56 -28.39 5.09
CA ASN A 448 13.77 -27.94 5.79
C ASN A 448 14.54 -29.08 6.48
N ASN A 449 13.90 -30.21 6.81
CA ASN A 449 14.55 -31.36 7.42
C ASN A 449 15.20 -32.32 6.42
N ASN A 450 14.95 -32.14 5.12
CA ASN A 450 15.41 -33.02 4.05
C ASN A 450 16.51 -32.41 3.16
N GLY A 451 16.92 -31.16 3.41
CA GLY A 451 18.04 -30.48 2.75
C GLY A 451 19.16 -30.22 3.75
#